data_AF-X1MIR6-F1
#
_entry.id   AF-X1MIR6-F1
#
_cell.length_a   1.000
_cell.length_b   1.000
_cell.length_c   1.000
_cell.angle_alpha   90.00
_cell.angle_beta   90.00
_cell.angle_gamma   90.00
#
_symmetry.space_group_name_H-M   'P 1'
#
loop_
_entity.id
_entity.type
_entity.pdbx_description
1 polymer ?
#
loop_
_entity_poly.entity_id
_entity_poly.type
_entity_poly.pdbx_seq_one_letter_code
_entity_poly.pdbx_strand_id
1 'polypeptide(L)' 'MAELYHGVDIVERTEITREGRVQKVYRVSAFTKSDVRFTIDVKEADFTKEKVDKILAKEAGKIEAIKAL' A
#
# COMPACT_ATOMS: atom_id res chain seq x y z
N MET A 1 -5.91 -14.66 10.35
CA MET A 1 -6.58 -13.44 9.83
C MET A 1 -6.95 -13.74 8.39
N ALA A 2 -8.19 -13.48 7.96
CA ALA A 2 -8.53 -13.63 6.55
C ALA A 2 -7.57 -12.75 5.73
N GLU A 3 -6.90 -13.33 4.72
CA GLU A 3 -6.06 -12.56 3.81
C GLU A 3 -6.97 -11.57 3.07
N LEU A 4 -6.94 -10.31 3.50
CA LEU A 4 -7.75 -9.22 2.92
C LEU A 4 -7.19 -8.77 1.57
N TYR A 5 -5.93 -9.10 1.30
CA TYR A 5 -5.22 -8.77 0.09
C TYR A 5 -4.24 -9.89 -0.28
N HIS A 6 -3.87 -9.97 -1.55
CA HIS A 6 -2.91 -10.93 -2.09
C HIS A 6 -2.09 -10.28 -3.22
N GLY A 7 -1.09 -11.00 -3.77
CA GLY A 7 -0.32 -10.53 -4.92
C GLY A 7 0.43 -9.23 -4.66
N VAL A 8 1.17 -9.16 -3.55
CA VAL A 8 1.92 -7.95 -3.15
C VAL A 8 3.13 -7.76 -4.06
N ASP A 9 3.20 -6.59 -4.67
CA ASP A 9 4.33 -6.12 -5.47
C ASP A 9 4.90 -4.84 -4.85
N ILE A 10 6.21 -4.75 -4.72
CA ILE A 10 6.88 -3.64 -4.05
C ILE A 10 7.93 -3.07 -4.98
N VAL A 11 7.80 -1.78 -5.28
CA VAL A 11 8.73 -1.03 -6.13
C VAL A 11 9.35 0.09 -5.33
N GLU A 12 10.68 0.10 -5.22
CA GLU A 12 11.41 1.23 -4.64
C GLU A 12 11.33 2.42 -5.62
N ARG A 13 10.98 3.59 -5.08
CA ARG A 13 10.98 4.86 -5.81
C ARG A 13 11.72 5.90 -5.00
N THR A 14 12.28 6.85 -5.71
CA THR A 14 12.87 8.05 -5.13
C THR A 14 12.01 9.24 -5.52
N GLU A 15 11.60 10.03 -4.54
CA GLU A 15 10.80 11.24 -4.73
C GLU A 15 11.58 12.46 -4.25
N ILE A 16 11.46 13.56 -4.97
CA ILE A 16 12.02 14.85 -4.55
C ILE A 16 10.89 15.63 -3.88
N THR A 17 11.05 15.96 -2.60
CA THR A 17 10.07 16.75 -1.86
C THR A 17 10.01 18.18 -2.41
N ARG A 18 8.94 18.91 -2.08
CA ARG A 18 8.83 20.34 -2.43
C ARG A 18 9.96 21.21 -1.88
N GLU A 19 10.65 20.73 -0.83
CA GLU A 19 11.82 21.38 -0.24
C GLU A 19 13.14 21.00 -0.95
N GLY A 20 13.07 20.26 -2.06
CA GLY A 20 14.25 19.83 -2.82
C GLY A 20 15.03 18.69 -2.17
N ARG A 21 14.46 18.01 -1.16
CA ARG A 21 15.12 16.87 -0.49
C ARG A 21 14.75 15.58 -1.19
N VAL A 22 15.73 14.70 -1.35
CA VAL A 22 15.54 13.35 -1.88
C VAL A 22 15.04 12.44 -0.76
N GLN A 23 13.89 11.81 -0.96
CA GLN A 23 13.34 10.81 -0.05
C GLN A 23 13.04 9.49 -0.77
N LYS A 24 13.23 8.38 -0.07
CA LYS A 24 12.85 7.06 -0.55
C LYS A 24 11.39 6.76 -0.22
N VAL A 25 10.66 6.27 -1.21
CA VAL A 25 9.25 5.91 -1.12
C VAL A 25 9.08 4.54 -1.76
N TYR A 26 8.46 3.62 -1.04
CA TYR A 26 8.11 2.29 -1.52
C TYR A 26 6.69 2.30 -2.02
N ARG A 27 6.51 2.07 -3.31
CA ARG A 27 5.21 1.86 -3.92
C ARG A 27 4.83 0.40 -3.75
N VAL A 28 3.80 0.15 -2.97
CA VAL A 28 3.28 -1.20 -2.72
C VAL A 28 1.96 -1.36 -3.44
N SER A 29 1.92 -2.25 -4.42
CA SER A 29 0.70 -2.69 -5.08
C SER A 29 0.23 -4.01 -4.47
N ALA A 30 -1.08 -4.19 -4.35
CA ALA A 30 -1.68 -5.45 -3.95
C ALA A 30 -3.06 -5.59 -4.60
N PHE A 31 -3.60 -6.80 -4.58
CA PHE A 31 -4.97 -7.11 -5.00
C PHE A 31 -5.83 -7.34 -3.76
N THR A 32 -7.05 -6.82 -3.74
CA THR A 32 -8.01 -7.18 -2.68
C THR A 32 -8.49 -8.62 -2.86
N LYS A 33 -9.23 -9.16 -1.87
CA LYS A 33 -9.89 -10.47 -2.00
C LYS A 33 -10.77 -10.59 -3.25
N SER A 34 -11.37 -9.48 -3.71
CA SER A 34 -12.19 -9.45 -4.91
C SER A 34 -11.45 -9.05 -6.20
N ASP A 35 -10.14 -9.31 -6.25
CA ASP A 35 -9.26 -9.09 -7.41
C ASP A 35 -9.13 -7.62 -7.86
N VAL A 36 -9.39 -6.67 -6.96
CA VAL A 36 -9.21 -5.25 -7.26
C VAL A 36 -7.77 -4.84 -6.96
N ARG A 37 -7.04 -4.41 -8.00
CA ARG A 37 -5.69 -3.87 -7.82
C ARG A 37 -5.74 -2.49 -7.17
N PHE A 38 -4.97 -2.31 -6.11
CA PHE A 38 -4.74 -1.03 -5.45
C PHE A 38 -3.26 -0.78 -5.23
N THR A 39 -2.90 0.46 -4.99
CA THR A 39 -1.50 0.87 -4.81
C THR A 39 -1.41 1.94 -3.74
N ILE A 40 -0.46 1.77 -2.83
CA ILE A 40 -0.14 2.71 -1.78
C ILE A 40 1.32 3.14 -1.92
N ASP A 41 1.60 4.40 -1.62
CA ASP A 41 2.95 4.93 -1.55
C ASP A 41 3.33 5.08 -0.07
N VAL A 42 4.36 4.35 0.38
CA VAL A 42 4.81 4.31 1.78
C VAL A 42 6.21 4.88 1.88
N LYS A 43 6.41 5.91 2.70
CA LYS A 43 7.74 6.48 2.94
C LYS A 43 8.66 5.45 3.62
N GLU A 44 9.95 5.51 3.34
CA GLU A 44 10.93 4.60 3.95
C GLU A 44 10.87 4.57 5.49
N ALA A 45 10.70 5.73 6.12
CA ALA A 45 10.58 5.83 7.59
C ALA A 45 9.40 5.02 8.17
N ASP A 46 8.38 4.73 7.36
CA ASP A 46 7.19 3.98 7.74
C ASP A 46 7.14 2.57 7.11
N PHE A 47 8.15 2.21 6.31
CA PHE A 47 8.23 0.93 5.61
C PHE A 47 8.68 -0.20 6.52
N THR A 48 7.81 -0.57 7.47
CA THR A 48 7.96 -1.76 8.30
C THR A 48 6.86 -2.75 7.99
N LYS A 49 7.15 -4.06 8.06
CA LYS A 49 6.19 -5.13 7.73
C LYS A 49 4.84 -4.94 8.44
N GLU A 50 4.86 -4.62 9.72
CA GLU A 50 3.65 -4.41 10.52
C GLU A 50 2.84 -3.18 10.11
N LYS A 51 3.50 -2.07 9.76
CA LYS A 51 2.81 -0.86 9.30
C LYS A 51 2.23 -1.05 7.91
N VAL A 52 3.03 -1.63 6.99
CA VAL A 52 2.61 -1.91 5.62
C VAL A 52 1.42 -2.87 5.61
N ASP A 53 1.47 -3.96 6.40
CA ASP A 53 0.35 -4.90 6.54
C ASP A 53 -0.93 -4.21 7.05
N LYS A 54 -0.81 -3.37 8.09
CA LYS A 54 -1.95 -2.59 8.60
C LYS A 54 -2.53 -1.64 7.56
N ILE A 55 -1.70 -0.97 6.77
CA ILE A 55 -2.16 -0.04 5.73
C ILE A 55 -2.85 -0.82 4.60
N LEU A 56 -2.25 -1.92 4.14
CA LEU A 56 -2.81 -2.78 3.09
C LEU A 56 -4.15 -3.38 3.52
N ALA A 57 -4.24 -3.94 4.73
CA ALA A 57 -5.48 -4.49 5.27
C ALA A 57 -6.59 -3.42 5.39
N LYS A 58 -6.23 -2.21 5.82
CA LYS A 58 -7.17 -1.10 5.95
C LYS A 58 -7.68 -0.61 4.60
N GLU A 59 -6.80 -0.44 3.62
CA GLU A 59 -7.18 0.00 2.26
C GLU A 59 -7.99 -1.07 1.54
N ALA A 60 -7.57 -2.34 1.61
CA ALA A 60 -8.34 -3.44 1.05
C ALA A 60 -9.75 -3.51 1.66
N GLY A 61 -9.87 -3.36 2.98
CA GLY A 61 -11.16 -3.34 3.67
C GLY A 61 -12.08 -2.21 3.20
N LYS A 62 -11.54 -1.01 2.94
CA LYS A 62 -12.33 0.10 2.38
C LYS A 62 -12.79 -0.17 0.96
N ILE A 63 -11.91 -0.71 0.10
CA ILE A 63 -12.25 -1.01 -1.29
C ILE A 63 -13.35 -2.07 -1.36
N GLU A 64 -13.24 -3.14 -0.57
CA GLU A 64 -14.27 -4.17 -0.49
C GLU A 64 -15.60 -3.59 0.05
N ALA A 65 -15.54 -2.68 1.04
CA ALA A 65 -16.74 -2.01 1.54
C ALA A 65 -17.39 -1.10 0.49
N ILE A 66 -16.61 -0.40 -0.32
CA ILE A 66 -17.12 0.41 -1.45
C ILE A 66 -17.75 -0.48 -2.52
N LYS A 67 -17.17 -1.64 -2.80
CA LYS A 67 -17.70 -2.58 -3.78
C LYS A 67 -19.01 -3.26 -3.33
N ALA A 68 -19.24 -3.34 -2.02
CA ALA A 68 -20.43 -3.95 -1.44
C ALA A 68 -21.65 -3.00 -1.39
N LEU A 69 -21.47 -1.72 -1.71
CA LEU A 69 -22.55 -0.74 -1.97
C LEU A 69 -23.17 -0.97 -3.35
#